data_AF-A0A3Q2YNQ9-F1
#
_entry.id   AF-A0A3Q2YNQ9-F1
#
_cell.length_a   1.000
_cell.length_b   1.000
_cell.length_c   1.000
_cell.angle_alpha   90.00
_cell.angle_beta   90.00
_cell.angle_gamma   90.00
#
_symmetry.space_group_name_H-M   'P 1'
#
loop_
_entity.id
_entity.type
_entity.pdbx_description
1 polymer ?
#
loop_
_entity_poly.entity_id
_entity_poly.type
_entity_poly.pdbx_seq_one_letter_code
_entity_poly.pdbx_strand_id
1 'polypeptide(L)'
;MQPHVVARVINAVLIVFYDATEIIGGKEVKPHSLPYMALLVKNKPHCGGVLINPQWVLTAAHWVRRGNSGGPLVCKETLVGITSFGPEYCGQLKIPGVYSFLSMEQLEWIRKTIAENEM
;
A
#
# COMPACT_ATOMS: atom_id res chain seq x y z
N MET A 1 17.56 13.87 -15.22
CA MET A 1 17.50 12.59 -15.97
C MET A 1 16.81 11.60 -15.07
N GLN A 2 15.53 11.30 -15.31
CA GLN A 2 14.75 10.40 -14.46
C GLN A 2 15.17 8.96 -14.73
N PRO A 3 15.78 8.22 -13.79
CA PRO A 3 15.90 6.80 -13.95
C PRO A 3 14.51 6.20 -13.84
N HIS A 4 14.16 5.38 -14.83
CA HIS A 4 12.94 4.59 -14.83
C HIS A 4 12.91 3.74 -13.56
N VAL A 5 12.02 4.06 -12.61
CA VAL A 5 11.77 3.22 -11.43
C VAL A 5 11.20 1.90 -11.95
N VAL A 6 12.07 0.92 -12.14
CA VAL A 6 11.66 -0.45 -12.43
C VAL A 6 11.14 -1.05 -11.14
N ALA A 7 9.84 -0.87 -10.89
CA ALA A 7 9.14 -1.73 -9.95
C ALA A 7 9.23 -3.15 -10.51
N ARG A 8 9.91 -4.06 -9.82
CA ARG A 8 9.91 -5.48 -10.14
C ARG A 8 8.51 -6.03 -9.87
N VAL A 9 7.63 -5.94 -10.86
CA VAL A 9 6.34 -6.61 -10.86
C VAL A 9 6.59 -8.08 -11.15
N ILE A 10 6.79 -8.90 -10.12
CA ILE A 10 6.80 -10.36 -10.26
C ILE A 10 5.36 -10.77 -10.56
N ASN A 11 5.07 -10.97 -11.86
CA ASN A 11 3.85 -11.61 -12.38
C ASN A 11 2.54 -10.99 -11.86
N ALA A 12 2.25 -9.74 -12.24
CA ALA A 12 0.88 -9.23 -12.15
C ALA A 12 0.06 -9.88 -13.27
N VAL A 13 -0.71 -10.90 -12.94
CA VAL A 13 -1.89 -11.23 -13.74
C VAL A 13 -2.82 -10.02 -13.58
N LEU A 14 -2.76 -9.11 -14.55
CA LEU A 14 -3.66 -7.97 -14.68
C LEU A 14 -5.03 -8.50 -15.08
N ILE A 15 -5.76 -9.09 -14.13
CA ILE A 15 -7.19 -9.21 -14.28
C ILE A 15 -7.76 -7.92 -13.69
N VAL A 16 -8.28 -7.07 -14.57
CA VAL A 16 -9.00 -5.85 -14.19
C VAL A 16 -10.32 -6.30 -13.56
N PHE A 17 -10.27 -6.66 -12.28
CA PHE A 17 -11.46 -6.89 -11.48
C PHE A 17 -11.81 -5.61 -10.72
N TYR A 18 -13.10 -5.40 -10.53
CA TYR A 18 -13.66 -4.29 -9.78
C TYR A 18 -13.32 -4.47 -8.29
N ASP A 19 -12.07 -4.26 -7.91
CA ASP A 19 -11.62 -4.58 -6.55
C ASP A 19 -11.95 -3.43 -5.59
N ALA A 20 -12.49 -3.75 -4.42
CA ALA A 20 -12.77 -2.80 -3.36
C ALA A 20 -11.86 -3.08 -2.14
N THR A 21 -11.36 -2.00 -1.52
CA THR A 21 -10.48 -2.12 -0.34
C THR A 21 -10.94 -1.18 0.78
N GLU A 22 -11.94 -1.55 1.58
CA GLU A 22 -12.49 -0.65 2.62
C GLU A 22 -12.26 -1.17 4.04
N ILE A 23 -12.11 -0.25 4.99
CA ILE A 23 -12.10 -0.58 6.43
C ILE A 23 -13.57 -0.73 6.85
N ILE A 24 -14.03 -1.97 6.94
CA ILE A 24 -15.40 -2.31 7.33
C ILE A 24 -15.44 -2.69 8.81
N GLY A 25 -16.36 -2.09 9.58
CA GLY A 25 -16.51 -2.36 11.01
C GLY A 25 -15.38 -1.82 11.89
N GLY A 26 -14.52 -0.96 11.35
CA GLY A 26 -13.47 -0.28 12.10
C GLY A 26 -13.99 0.84 13.00
N LYS A 27 -13.06 1.48 13.71
CA LYS A 27 -13.30 2.68 14.51
C LYS A 27 -12.38 3.80 14.05
N GLU A 28 -12.87 5.03 14.14
CA GLU A 28 -12.04 6.22 13.93
C GLU A 28 -10.82 6.19 14.87
N VAL A 29 -9.65 6.44 14.29
CA VAL A 29 -8.39 6.50 15.02
C VAL A 29 -8.26 7.84 15.73
N LYS A 30 -7.53 7.88 16.85
CA LYS A 30 -7.22 9.15 17.51
C LYS A 30 -6.44 10.04 16.53
N PRO A 31 -6.77 11.34 16.39
CA PRO A 31 -6.03 12.23 15.51
C PRO A 31 -4.51 12.14 15.75
N HIS A 32 -3.76 12.03 14.65
CA HIS A 32 -2.30 11.91 14.63
C HIS A 32 -1.70 10.70 15.35
N SER A 33 -2.49 9.70 15.76
CA SER A 33 -1.94 8.50 16.42
C SER A 33 -1.21 7.54 15.47
N LEU A 34 -1.37 7.72 14.16
CA LEU A 34 -0.71 6.95 13.11
C LEU A 34 0.09 7.91 12.20
N PRO A 35 1.21 8.48 12.68
CA PRO A 35 1.92 9.55 11.97
C PRO A 35 2.56 9.11 10.65
N TYR A 36 2.72 7.80 10.44
CA TYR A 36 3.22 7.21 9.20
C TYR A 36 2.15 7.11 8.09
N MET A 37 0.87 7.30 8.40
CA MET A 37 -0.20 7.18 7.42
C MET A 37 -0.15 8.35 6.43
N ALA A 38 -0.02 8.05 5.14
CA ALA A 38 -0.02 9.03 4.07
C ALA A 38 -1.31 8.94 3.24
N LEU A 39 -1.83 10.10 2.82
CA LEU A 39 -2.93 10.22 1.87
C LEU A 39 -2.36 10.61 0.51
N LEU A 40 -2.55 9.75 -0.50
CA LEU A 40 -2.16 10.03 -1.88
C LEU A 40 -3.38 10.53 -2.65
N VAL A 41 -3.27 11.75 -3.18
CA VAL A 41 -4.35 12.43 -3.91
C VAL A 41 -3.94 12.67 -5.34
N LYS A 42 -4.67 12.11 -6.30
CA LYS A 42 -4.48 12.40 -7.74
C LYS A 42 -5.82 12.52 -8.45
N ASN A 43 -6.27 13.75 -8.74
CA ASN A 43 -7.47 14.10 -9.53
C ASN A 43 -8.77 13.26 -9.26
N LYS A 44 -8.83 12.50 -8.14
CA LYS A 44 -9.70 11.36 -7.73
C LYS A 44 -9.38 10.04 -8.46
N PRO A 45 -9.19 8.86 -7.82
CA PRO A 45 -9.45 8.41 -6.43
C PRO A 45 -8.27 8.59 -5.43
N HIS A 46 -8.54 8.32 -4.15
CA HIS A 46 -7.59 8.42 -3.05
C HIS A 46 -6.97 7.05 -2.74
N CYS A 47 -5.66 6.99 -2.56
CA CYS A 47 -4.95 5.82 -2.04
C CYS A 47 -4.31 6.13 -0.68
N GLY A 48 -4.07 5.09 0.10
CA GLY A 48 -3.22 5.15 1.28
C GLY A 48 -1.75 4.99 0.93
N GLY A 49 -0.90 5.30 1.90
CA GLY A 49 0.54 5.07 1.82
C GLY A 49 1.15 5.05 3.21
N VAL A 50 2.43 4.69 3.25
CA VAL A 50 3.22 4.63 4.47
C VAL A 50 4.47 5.46 4.30
N LEU A 51 4.67 6.47 5.13
CA LEU A 51 5.92 7.20 5.22
C LEU A 51 7.00 6.27 5.78
N ILE A 52 7.93 5.83 4.94
CA ILE A 52 9.00 4.89 5.31
C ILE A 52 10.33 5.59 5.54
N ASN A 53 10.49 6.82 5.04
CA ASN A 53 11.54 7.76 5.42
C ASN A 53 11.03 9.22 5.24
N PRO A 54 11.78 10.27 5.64
CA PRO A 54 11.36 11.67 5.52
C PRO A 54 10.91 12.16 4.12
N GLN A 55 11.41 11.54 3.04
CA GLN A 55 11.15 11.89 1.64
C GLN A 55 10.47 10.76 0.84
N TRP A 56 10.27 9.58 1.43
CA TRP A 56 9.80 8.39 0.72
C TRP A 56 8.51 7.82 1.33
N VAL A 57 7.51 7.66 0.47
CA VAL A 57 6.24 7.01 0.78
C VAL A 57 6.14 5.69 0.01
N LEU A 58 5.84 4.61 0.72
CA LEU A 58 5.54 3.30 0.15
C LEU A 58 4.03 3.17 -0.07
N THR A 59 3.61 2.68 -1.23
CA THR A 59 2.19 2.51 -1.60
C THR A 59 2.04 1.35 -2.61
N ALA A 60 0.81 1.03 -2.97
CA ALA A 60 0.52 0.07 -4.03
C ALA A 60 0.84 0.68 -5.41
N ALA A 61 1.32 -0.16 -6.35
CA ALA A 61 1.65 0.31 -7.69
C ALA A 61 0.41 0.59 -8.56
N HIS A 62 -0.73 0.00 -8.22
CA HIS A 62 -2.00 0.17 -8.94
C HIS A 62 -2.89 1.22 -8.27
N TRP A 63 -3.92 1.62 -9.02
CA TRP A 63 -4.96 2.52 -8.54
C TRP A 63 -6.25 1.75 -8.34
N VAL A 64 -6.96 2.04 -7.25
CA VAL A 64 -8.28 1.46 -6.98
C VAL A 64 -9.31 2.59 -6.94
N ARG A 65 -10.47 2.39 -7.59
CA ARG A 65 -11.52 3.41 -7.67
C ARG A 65 -12.10 3.78 -6.31
N ARG A 66 -12.12 2.83 -5.36
CA ARG A 66 -12.59 3.02 -3.98
C ARG A 66 -11.73 2.19 -3.04
N GLY A 67 -11.10 2.85 -2.06
CA GLY A 67 -10.55 2.15 -0.91
C GLY A 67 -9.21 2.64 -0.39
N ASN A 68 -8.63 1.82 0.47
CA ASN A 68 -7.43 2.02 1.28
C ASN A 68 -6.22 1.33 0.65
N SER A 69 -6.28 0.99 -0.64
CA SER A 69 -5.14 0.43 -1.36
C SER A 69 -3.91 1.31 -1.17
N GLY A 70 -2.76 0.67 -0.95
CA GLY A 70 -1.52 1.32 -0.55
C GLY A 70 -1.37 1.61 0.94
N GLY A 71 -2.43 1.50 1.74
CA GLY A 71 -2.38 1.68 3.19
C GLY A 71 -1.67 0.54 3.94
N PRO A 72 -1.18 0.80 5.17
CA PRO A 72 -0.38 -0.15 5.94
C PRO A 72 -1.22 -1.29 6.56
N LEU A 73 -0.67 -2.51 6.53
CA LEU A 73 -1.03 -3.59 7.46
C LEU A 73 0.04 -3.68 8.55
N VAL A 74 -0.36 -3.42 9.80
CA VAL A 74 0.54 -3.40 10.97
C VAL A 74 0.17 -4.53 11.93
N CYS A 75 1.16 -5.33 12.30
CA CYS A 75 1.04 -6.40 13.28
C CYS A 75 2.07 -6.16 14.40
N LYS A 76 1.62 -6.01 15.65
CA LYS A 76 2.50 -5.73 16.81
C LYS A 76 3.50 -4.60 16.51
N GLU A 77 2.97 -3.46 16.05
CA GLU A 77 3.73 -2.25 15.69
C GLU A 77 4.69 -2.41 14.48
N THR A 78 4.76 -3.59 13.87
CA THR A 78 5.59 -3.84 12.69
C THR A 78 4.76 -3.72 11.42
N LEU A 79 5.24 -2.93 10.45
CA LEU A 79 4.68 -2.92 9.11
C LEU A 79 4.99 -4.26 8.42
N VAL A 80 3.94 -5.04 8.11
CA VAL A 80 4.09 -6.38 7.52
C VAL A 80 3.57 -6.45 6.08
N GLY A 81 2.78 -5.47 5.64
CA GLY A 81 2.26 -5.45 4.30
C GLY A 81 1.62 -4.14 3.87
N ILE A 82 1.36 -4.06 2.57
CA ILE A 82 0.68 -2.95 1.91
C ILE A 82 -0.64 -3.48 1.34
N THR A 83 -1.74 -2.78 1.62
CA THR A 83 -3.08 -3.13 1.13
C THR A 83 -3.07 -3.16 -0.39
N SER A 84 -3.43 -4.29 -1.00
CA SER A 84 -3.35 -4.48 -2.45
C SER A 84 -4.75 -4.43 -3.06
N PHE A 85 -5.49 -5.53 -3.00
CA PHE A 85 -6.83 -5.67 -3.59
C PHE A 85 -7.74 -6.50 -2.67
N GLY A 86 -9.01 -6.61 -3.04
CA GLY A 86 -10.02 -7.37 -2.33
C GLY A 86 -11.15 -7.77 -3.26
N PRO A 87 -12.15 -8.52 -2.78
CA PRO A 87 -13.33 -8.83 -3.58
C PRO A 87 -14.11 -7.57 -3.97
N GLU A 88 -15.04 -7.72 -4.91
CA GLU A 88 -15.93 -6.64 -5.38
C GLU A 88 -16.68 -5.96 -4.23
N TYR A 89 -17.08 -6.72 -3.22
CA TYR A 89 -17.72 -6.21 -2.01
C TYR A 89 -16.85 -6.51 -0.79
N CYS A 90 -16.41 -5.48 -0.09
CA CYS A 90 -15.63 -5.65 1.14
C CYS A 90 -16.47 -6.27 2.28
N GLY A 91 -15.79 -6.88 3.25
CA GLY A 91 -16.45 -7.44 4.45
C GLY A 91 -17.18 -8.76 4.22
N GLN A 92 -16.93 -9.45 3.09
CA GLN A 92 -17.48 -10.77 2.83
C GLN A 92 -16.89 -11.82 3.78
N LEU A 93 -17.77 -12.64 4.37
CA LEU A 93 -17.38 -13.71 5.27
C LEU A 93 -16.53 -14.75 4.51
N LYS A 94 -15.40 -15.17 5.09
CA LYS A 94 -14.42 -16.12 4.53
C LYS A 94 -13.63 -15.63 3.30
N ILE A 95 -13.83 -14.39 2.84
CA ILE A 95 -13.05 -13.82 1.74
C ILE A 95 -12.20 -12.68 2.29
N PRO A 96 -10.89 -12.91 2.55
CA PRO A 96 -10.02 -11.87 3.09
C PRO A 96 -9.58 -10.88 2.02
N GLY A 97 -9.21 -9.67 2.46
CA GLY A 97 -8.43 -8.74 1.63
C GLY A 97 -7.02 -9.26 1.40
N VAL A 98 -6.41 -8.88 0.28
CA VAL A 98 -5.08 -9.31 -0.14
C VAL A 98 -4.08 -8.17 0.05
N TYR A 99 -2.91 -8.50 0.59
CA TYR A 99 -1.83 -7.57 0.90
C TYR A 99 -0.54 -7.98 0.21
N SER A 100 0.23 -7.00 -0.26
CA SER A 100 1.63 -7.21 -0.61
C SER A 100 2.42 -7.38 0.67
N PHE A 101 2.85 -8.61 0.96
CA PHE A 101 3.71 -8.91 2.10
C PHE A 101 5.07 -8.21 1.94
N LEU A 102 5.66 -7.72 3.04
CA LEU A 102 7.01 -7.15 3.07
C LEU A 102 8.02 -8.21 3.55
N SER A 103 8.46 -9.05 2.61
CA SER A 103 9.51 -10.02 2.88
C SER A 103 10.88 -9.35 3.04
N MET A 104 11.85 -10.10 3.57
CA MET A 104 13.24 -9.62 3.70
C MET A 104 13.83 -9.18 2.35
N GLU A 105 13.50 -9.88 1.25
CA GLU A 105 13.96 -9.52 -0.09
C GLU A 105 13.40 -8.16 -0.54
N GLN A 106 12.12 -7.90 -0.29
CA GLN A 106 11.49 -6.62 -0.64
C GLN A 106 12.02 -5.49 0.23
N LEU A 107 12.26 -5.73 1.51
CA LEU A 107 12.87 -4.73 2.39
C LEU A 107 14.28 -4.37 1.93
N GLU A 108 15.07 -5.33 1.48
CA GLU A 108 16.41 -5.08 0.93
C GLU A 108 16.33 -4.25 -0.36
N TRP A 109 15.41 -4.60 -1.26
CA TRP A 109 15.18 -3.82 -2.46
C TRP A 109 14.74 -2.37 -2.17
N ILE A 110 13.84 -2.17 -1.20
CA ILE A 110 13.40 -0.83 -0.78
C ILE A 110 14.60 -0.02 -0.28
N ARG A 111 15.41 -0.59 0.63
CA ARG A 111 16.59 0.09 1.18
C ARG A 111 17.58 0.48 0.10
N LYS A 112 17.89 -0.46 -0.80
CA LYS A 112 18.78 -0.21 -1.93
C LYS A 112 18.25 0.92 -2.83
N THR A 113 16.96 0.90 -3.14
CA THR A 113 16.32 1.92 -3.99
C THR A 113 16.42 3.31 -3.36
N ILE A 114 16.15 3.44 -2.05
CA ILE A 114 16.26 4.72 -1.34
C ILE A 114 17.72 5.21 -1.39
N ALA A 115 18.67 4.36 -1.01
CA ALA A 115 20.09 4.72 -0.97
C ALA A 115 20.65 5.16 -2.33
N GLU A 116 20.22 4.52 -3.43
CA GLU A 116 20.67 4.87 -4.78
C GLU A 116 20.12 6.21 -5.30
N ASN A 117 19.00 6.70 -4.76
CA ASN A 117 18.29 7.86 -5.28
C ASN A 117 18.34 9.09 -4.34
N GLU A 118 19.02 8.97 -3.19
CA GLU A 118 19.31 10.07 -2.26
C GLU A 118 20.75 10.62 -2.40
N MET A 119 21.53 10.08 -3.35
CA MET A 119 22.88 10.55 -3.69
C MET A 119 22.88 11.68 -4.73
#